data_AF-A0A357T6T3-F1
#
_entry.id   AF-A0A357T6T3-F1
#
_cell.length_a   1.000
_cell.length_b   1.000
_cell.length_c   1.000
_cell.angle_alpha   90.00
_cell.angle_beta   90.00
_cell.angle_gamma   90.00
#
_symmetry.space_group_name_H-M   'P 1'
#
loop_
_entity.id
_entity.type
_entity.pdbx_description
1 polymer ?
#
loop_
_entity_poly.entity_id
_entity_poly.type
_entity_poly.pdbx_seq_one_letter_code
_entity_poly.pdbx_strand_id
1 'polypeptide(L)'
;MLRIKKGDSWEFASLRAKIRLDFRGEESRQSFFFGKEKPELSAESHRQRQVTILKNLPWQGVTLEELNTDYEIYTVASAERGEKIAYAPVELTVTADSLEDLLSFVLRDEFRKIKILEPQELTLSNLDMERAIYKMGQEYRSGLNQEGYLH
;
A
#
# COMPACT_ATOMS: atom_id res chain seq x y z
N MET A 1 13.54 -10.50 -11.24
CA MET A 1 12.86 -11.75 -11.65
C MET A 1 13.28 -12.84 -10.70
N LEU A 2 12.33 -13.32 -9.91
CA LEU A 2 12.56 -14.30 -8.85
C LEU A 2 12.66 -15.70 -9.43
N ARG A 3 13.47 -16.55 -8.80
CA ARG A 3 13.63 -17.96 -9.19
C ARG A 3 12.97 -18.83 -8.13
N ILE A 4 12.06 -19.69 -8.55
CA ILE A 4 11.47 -20.72 -7.71
C ILE A 4 12.04 -22.08 -8.09
N LYS A 5 12.23 -22.94 -7.10
CA LYS A 5 12.65 -24.32 -7.31
C LYS A 5 11.41 -25.19 -7.51
N LYS A 6 11.34 -25.93 -8.61
CA LYS A 6 10.24 -26.86 -8.90
C LYS A 6 10.84 -28.21 -9.28
N GLY A 7 10.93 -29.12 -8.30
CA GLY A 7 11.71 -30.35 -8.46
C GLY A 7 13.19 -30.04 -8.69
N ASP A 8 13.72 -30.43 -9.86
CA ASP A 8 15.11 -30.22 -10.26
C ASP A 8 15.32 -29.02 -11.22
N SER A 9 14.26 -28.28 -11.57
CA SER A 9 14.35 -27.09 -12.42
C SER A 9 14.15 -25.78 -11.64
N TRP A 10 14.73 -24.71 -12.17
CA TRP A 10 14.50 -23.34 -11.70
C TRP A 10 13.58 -22.64 -12.70
N GLU A 11 12.38 -22.26 -12.26
CA GLU A 11 11.44 -21.48 -13.06
C GLU A 11 11.47 -20.02 -12.58
N PHE A 12 11.30 -19.08 -13.51
CA PHE A 12 11.02 -17.69 -13.13
C PHE A 12 9.57 -17.62 -12.66
N ALA A 13 9.34 -17.06 -11.48
CA ALA A 13 7.98 -16.87 -10.97
C ALA A 13 7.75 -15.45 -10.50
N SER A 14 6.52 -15.01 -10.69
CA SER A 14 6.00 -13.78 -10.14
C SER A 14 5.49 -14.01 -8.71
N LEU A 15 5.45 -12.94 -7.92
CA LEU A 15 4.86 -12.89 -6.59
C LEU A 15 3.41 -12.47 -6.70
N ARG A 16 2.50 -13.36 -6.35
CA ARG A 16 1.10 -12.99 -6.18
C ARG A 16 0.88 -12.59 -4.73
N ALA A 17 0.42 -11.37 -4.49
CA ALA A 17 0.25 -10.80 -3.16
C ALA A 17 -1.11 -10.14 -2.99
N LYS A 18 -1.64 -10.21 -1.78
CA LYS A 18 -2.83 -9.50 -1.33
C LYS A 18 -2.42 -8.40 -0.36
N ILE A 19 -2.76 -7.16 -0.67
CA ILE A 19 -2.31 -5.95 0.04
C ILE A 19 -3.54 -5.19 0.54
N ARG A 20 -3.54 -4.79 1.81
CA ARG A 20 -4.59 -3.93 2.37
C ARG A 20 -4.07 -2.53 2.63
N LEU A 21 -4.82 -1.55 2.12
CA LEU A 21 -4.63 -0.13 2.33
C LEU A 21 -5.86 0.45 3.04
N ASP A 22 -5.69 1.22 4.11
CA ASP A 22 -6.77 1.87 4.84
C ASP A 22 -6.63 3.39 4.72
N PHE A 23 -7.48 4.00 3.89
CA PHE A 23 -7.45 5.43 3.61
C PHE A 23 -8.08 6.22 4.76
N ARG A 24 -7.27 7.10 5.37
CA ARG A 24 -7.71 7.96 6.47
C ARG A 24 -8.58 9.10 5.94
N GLY A 25 -9.66 9.42 6.64
CA GLY A 25 -10.42 10.66 6.44
C GLY A 25 -9.65 11.87 6.99
N GLU A 26 -9.59 12.95 6.22
CA GLU A 26 -8.94 14.18 6.63
C GLU A 26 -9.75 14.91 7.72
N GLU A 27 -9.07 15.38 8.77
CA GLU A 27 -9.64 16.36 9.71
C GLU A 27 -9.90 17.65 8.92
N SER A 28 -11.15 18.10 8.83
CA SER A 28 -11.46 19.42 8.27
C SER A 28 -10.84 20.49 9.18
N ARG A 29 -9.61 20.92 8.91
CA ARG A 29 -8.96 22.02 9.65
C ARG A 29 -9.63 23.38 9.41
N GLN A 30 -10.58 23.46 8.47
CA GLN A 30 -11.27 24.70 8.05
C GLN A 30 -12.79 24.51 7.92
N SER A 31 -13.49 24.08 8.97
CA SER A 31 -14.97 24.16 8.98
C SER A 31 -15.41 25.34 9.84
N PHE A 32 -15.21 26.56 9.33
CA PHE A 32 -15.84 27.77 9.89
C PHE A 32 -17.11 28.19 9.13
N PHE A 33 -17.42 27.59 7.96
CA PHE A 33 -18.55 28.06 7.12
C PHE A 33 -19.45 26.99 6.50
N PHE A 34 -19.07 25.71 6.48
CA PHE A 34 -19.94 24.62 6.01
C PHE A 34 -19.86 23.46 6.99
N GLY A 35 -21.02 22.99 7.45
CA GLY A 35 -21.17 22.04 8.56
C GLY A 35 -20.20 20.87 8.50
N LYS A 36 -19.75 20.43 9.69
CA LYS A 36 -18.76 19.35 9.90
C LYS A 36 -19.00 18.20 8.92
N GLU A 37 -18.12 18.06 7.93
CA GLU A 37 -18.09 16.86 7.10
C GLU A 37 -17.80 15.66 8.01
N LYS A 38 -18.63 14.62 7.92
CA LYS A 38 -18.46 13.43 8.75
C LYS A 38 -17.13 12.77 8.36
N PRO A 39 -16.26 12.40 9.31
CA PRO A 39 -14.97 11.76 9.02
C PRO A 39 -15.09 10.57 8.06
N GLU A 40 -16.19 9.82 8.15
CA GLU A 40 -16.49 8.67 7.29
C GLU A 40 -16.68 9.08 5.83
N LEU A 41 -17.38 10.19 5.55
CA LEU A 41 -17.56 10.70 4.19
C LEU A 41 -16.25 11.19 3.58
N SER A 42 -15.39 11.80 4.40
CA SER A 42 -14.06 12.23 3.99
C SER A 42 -13.17 11.02 3.65
N ALA A 43 -13.16 9.99 4.51
CA ALA A 43 -12.43 8.75 4.28
C ALA A 43 -12.92 8.03 3.00
N GLU A 44 -14.24 7.96 2.80
CA GLU A 44 -14.85 7.38 1.61
C GLU A 44 -14.44 8.11 0.33
N SER A 45 -14.51 9.44 0.36
CA SER A 45 -14.11 10.28 -0.77
C SER A 45 -12.63 10.12 -1.08
N HIS A 46 -11.79 10.01 -0.05
CA HIS A 46 -10.37 9.74 -0.21
C HIS A 46 -10.13 8.37 -0.86
N ARG A 47 -10.78 7.32 -0.35
CA ARG A 47 -10.74 5.98 -0.94
C ARG A 47 -11.12 6.01 -2.41
N GLN A 48 -12.22 6.66 -2.78
CA GLN A 48 -12.68 6.71 -4.17
C GLN A 48 -11.67 7.37 -5.12
N ARG A 49 -11.02 8.46 -4.69
CA ARG A 49 -9.93 9.09 -5.45
C ARG A 49 -8.74 8.14 -5.62
N GLN A 50 -8.31 7.50 -4.54
CA GLN A 50 -7.14 6.63 -4.53
C GLN A 50 -7.37 5.36 -5.34
N VAL A 51 -8.56 4.76 -5.27
CA VAL A 51 -8.96 3.62 -6.13
C VAL A 51 -8.86 3.98 -7.60
N THR A 52 -9.26 5.21 -7.97
CA THR A 52 -9.15 5.68 -9.36
C THR A 52 -7.69 5.77 -9.80
N ILE A 53 -6.79 6.24 -8.94
CA ILE A 53 -5.35 6.30 -9.21
C ILE A 53 -4.78 4.89 -9.33
N LEU A 54 -5.08 4.01 -8.36
CA LEU A 54 -4.57 2.63 -8.31
C LEU A 54 -4.93 1.82 -9.56
N LYS A 55 -6.13 2.02 -10.12
CA LYS A 55 -6.58 1.35 -11.34
C LYS A 55 -5.93 1.86 -12.62
N ASN A 56 -5.57 3.14 -12.67
CA ASN A 56 -5.15 3.81 -13.90
C ASN A 56 -3.64 4.08 -13.99
N LEU A 57 -2.92 4.04 -12.86
CA LEU A 57 -1.49 4.27 -12.87
C LEU A 57 -0.74 3.01 -13.34
N PRO A 58 0.21 3.13 -14.28
CA PRO A 58 1.07 2.02 -14.64
C PRO A 58 2.07 1.75 -13.51
N TRP A 59 1.98 0.56 -12.91
CA TRP A 59 2.93 0.10 -11.89
C TRP A 59 4.02 -0.73 -12.55
N GLN A 60 5.26 -0.24 -12.55
CA GLN A 60 6.36 -0.98 -13.13
C GLN A 60 6.54 -2.32 -12.42
N GLY A 61 6.56 -3.41 -13.19
CA GLY A 61 6.74 -4.76 -12.68
C GLY A 61 5.57 -5.28 -11.82
N VAL A 62 4.41 -4.60 -11.82
CA VAL A 62 3.23 -5.03 -11.07
C VAL A 62 1.98 -5.00 -11.96
N THR A 63 1.25 -6.11 -11.94
CA THR A 63 -0.08 -6.25 -12.55
C THR A 63 -1.14 -6.25 -11.45
N LEU A 64 -2.10 -5.33 -11.54
CA LEU A 64 -3.28 -5.34 -10.68
C LEU A 64 -4.28 -6.38 -11.20
N GLU A 65 -4.59 -7.39 -10.40
CA GLU A 65 -5.55 -8.45 -10.75
C GLU A 65 -6.96 -8.12 -10.26
N GLU A 66 -7.06 -7.69 -9.00
CA GLU A 66 -8.33 -7.44 -8.33
C GLU A 66 -8.17 -6.25 -7.39
N LEU A 67 -9.24 -5.46 -7.27
CA LEU A 67 -9.35 -4.39 -6.28
C LEU A 67 -10.73 -4.50 -5.63
N ASN A 68 -10.75 -4.79 -4.34
CA ASN A 68 -11.94 -4.95 -3.51
C ASN A 68 -12.14 -3.72 -2.61
N THR A 69 -13.34 -3.16 -2.66
CA THR A 69 -13.77 -1.97 -1.91
C THR A 69 -14.92 -2.24 -0.95
N ASP A 70 -15.33 -3.49 -0.78
CA ASP A 70 -16.56 -3.87 -0.07
C ASP A 70 -16.38 -3.86 1.45
N TYR A 71 -15.21 -3.46 1.93
CA TYR A 71 -14.90 -3.33 3.34
C TYR A 71 -15.63 -2.13 3.95
N GLU A 72 -16.24 -2.36 5.11
CA GLU A 72 -16.89 -1.29 5.87
C GLU A 72 -15.89 -0.24 6.36
N ILE A 73 -16.30 1.02 6.32
CA ILE A 73 -15.58 2.14 6.92
C ILE A 73 -15.69 2.01 8.42
N TYR A 74 -14.55 2.10 9.12
CA TYR A 74 -14.51 2.02 10.57
C TYR A 74 -13.95 3.29 11.18
N THR A 75 -14.26 3.53 12.46
CA THR A 75 -13.72 4.66 13.22
C THR A 75 -12.89 4.19 14.40
N VAL A 76 -11.83 4.93 14.68
CA VAL A 76 -10.96 4.73 15.84
C VAL A 76 -10.92 6.04 16.64
N ALA A 77 -11.05 5.93 17.96
CA ALA A 77 -10.88 7.08 18.83
C ALA A 77 -9.39 7.44 18.95
N SER A 78 -9.02 8.67 18.63
CA SER A 78 -7.67 9.16 18.86
C SER A 78 -7.43 9.35 20.36
N ALA A 79 -6.45 8.61 20.91
CA ALA A 79 -6.07 8.72 22.31
C ALA A 79 -5.51 10.11 22.67
N GLU A 80 -4.97 10.84 21.69
CA GLU A 80 -4.32 12.14 21.92
C GLU A 80 -5.30 13.33 21.82
N ARG A 81 -6.33 13.24 20.96
CA ARG A 81 -7.19 14.39 20.61
C ARG A 81 -8.67 14.20 20.98
N GLY A 82 -9.09 12.99 21.35
CA GLY A 82 -10.50 12.67 21.61
C GLY A 82 -11.38 12.69 20.35
N GLU A 83 -10.80 12.91 19.17
CA GLU A 83 -11.51 12.94 17.89
C GLU A 83 -11.66 11.53 17.30
N LYS A 84 -12.77 11.30 16.59
CA LYS A 84 -13.00 10.05 15.84
C LYS A 84 -12.32 10.14 14.47
N ILE A 85 -11.39 9.25 14.20
CA ILE A 85 -10.73 9.12 12.91
C ILE A 85 -11.41 7.99 12.15
N ALA A 86 -11.88 8.25 10.94
CA ALA A 86 -12.42 7.22 10.06
C ALA A 86 -11.38 6.69 9.08
N TYR A 87 -11.50 5.41 8.75
CA TYR A 87 -10.67 4.71 7.78
C TYR A 87 -11.54 3.93 6.81
N ALA A 88 -11.25 4.07 5.51
CA ALA A 88 -11.95 3.39 4.42
C ALA A 88 -11.01 2.36 3.76
N PRO A 89 -11.20 1.05 4.03
CA PRO A 89 -10.27 0.02 3.56
C PRO A 89 -10.42 -0.32 2.07
N VAL A 90 -9.32 -0.76 1.47
CA VAL A 90 -9.25 -1.38 0.14
C VAL A 90 -8.29 -2.56 0.20
N GLU A 91 -8.62 -3.62 -0.52
CA GLU A 91 -7.74 -4.76 -0.69
C GLU A 91 -7.41 -4.97 -2.17
N LEU A 92 -6.12 -5.04 -2.48
CA LEU A 92 -5.60 -5.28 -3.82
C LEU A 92 -5.05 -6.70 -3.90
N THR A 93 -5.37 -7.41 -4.97
CA THR A 93 -4.62 -8.61 -5.38
C THR A 93 -3.75 -8.20 -6.56
N VAL A 94 -2.44 -8.38 -6.42
CA VAL A 94 -1.45 -8.00 -7.43
C VAL A 94 -0.50 -9.15 -7.73
N THR A 95 0.03 -9.16 -8.94
CA THR A 95 1.14 -10.02 -9.34
C THR A 95 2.34 -9.16 -9.68
N ALA A 96 3.49 -9.42 -9.04
CA ALA A 96 4.71 -8.63 -9.16
C ALA A 96 5.90 -9.45 -9.66
N ASP A 97 6.79 -8.85 -10.44
CA ASP A 97 7.97 -9.51 -11.02
C ASP A 97 9.11 -9.73 -10.00
N SER A 98 9.08 -8.96 -8.92
CA SER A 98 10.05 -9.01 -7.83
C SER A 98 9.47 -8.50 -6.50
N LEU A 99 10.18 -8.78 -5.40
CA LEU A 99 9.86 -8.22 -4.09
C LEU A 99 9.96 -6.69 -4.07
N GLU A 100 10.93 -6.15 -4.81
CA GLU A 100 11.19 -4.73 -4.93
C GLU A 100 10.00 -3.97 -5.53
N ASP A 101 9.28 -4.58 -6.47
CA ASP A 101 8.15 -3.94 -7.14
C ASP A 101 6.95 -3.73 -6.18
N LEU A 102 6.79 -4.63 -5.19
CA LEU A 102 5.76 -4.54 -4.15
C LEU A 102 6.00 -3.40 -3.15
N LEU A 103 7.23 -2.89 -3.02
CA LEU A 103 7.57 -1.84 -2.05
C LEU A 103 6.78 -0.54 -2.28
N SER A 104 6.41 -0.25 -3.53
CA SER A 104 5.58 0.92 -3.90
C SER A 104 4.18 0.94 -3.26
N PHE A 105 3.71 -0.21 -2.79
CA PHE A 105 2.46 -0.34 -2.05
C PHE A 105 2.69 -0.43 -0.54
N VAL A 106 3.75 -1.11 -0.11
CA VAL A 106 4.04 -1.39 1.29
C VAL A 106 4.54 -0.14 2.05
N LEU A 107 5.20 0.78 1.35
CA LEU A 107 5.78 1.98 1.96
C LEU A 107 4.81 3.17 2.00
N ARG A 108 3.54 2.96 1.64
CA ARG A 108 2.48 3.98 1.74
C ARG A 108 1.99 4.14 3.16
N ASP A 109 1.57 5.35 3.55
CA ASP A 109 0.99 5.62 4.87
C ASP A 109 -0.30 4.81 5.14
N GLU A 110 -1.03 4.51 4.07
CA GLU A 110 -2.26 3.72 4.16
C GLU A 110 -2.00 2.23 4.31
N PHE A 111 -0.77 1.76 4.14
CA PHE A 111 -0.44 0.35 4.26
C PHE A 111 -0.81 -0.22 5.63
N ARG A 112 -1.45 -1.40 5.63
CA ARG A 112 -1.82 -2.12 6.86
C ARG A 112 -1.30 -3.53 6.91
N LYS A 113 -1.40 -4.28 5.81
CA LYS A 113 -0.90 -5.66 5.75
C LYS A 113 -0.64 -6.10 4.32
N ILE A 114 0.25 -7.07 4.19
CA ILE A 114 0.49 -7.84 2.96
C ILE A 114 0.43 -9.34 3.30
N LYS A 115 -0.10 -10.13 2.37
CA LYS A 115 -0.05 -11.59 2.39
C LYS A 115 0.44 -12.08 1.03
N ILE A 116 1.54 -12.84 1.01
CA ILE A 116 1.95 -13.56 -0.19
C ILE A 116 1.00 -14.74 -0.38
N LEU A 117 0.38 -14.81 -1.55
CA LEU A 117 -0.52 -15.89 -1.95
C LEU A 117 0.28 -16.99 -2.68
N GLU A 118 1.15 -16.58 -3.61
CA GLU A 118 2.02 -17.47 -4.37
C GLU A 118 3.37 -16.79 -4.63
N PRO A 119 4.47 -17.55 -4.69
CA PRO A 119 4.58 -18.97 -4.34
C PRO A 119 4.50 -19.20 -2.81
N GLN A 120 4.32 -20.46 -2.38
CA GLN A 120 4.36 -20.82 -0.95
C GLN A 120 5.75 -20.66 -0.34
N GLU A 121 6.79 -20.92 -1.13
CA GLU A 121 8.18 -20.79 -0.74
C GLU A 121 8.89 -19.87 -1.71
N LEU A 122 9.71 -18.96 -1.17
CA LEU A 122 10.49 -18.00 -1.94
C LEU A 122 11.96 -18.18 -1.64
N THR A 123 12.79 -18.27 -2.68
CA THR A 123 14.24 -18.16 -2.55
C THR A 123 14.68 -16.82 -3.11
N LEU A 124 15.34 -16.01 -2.29
CA LEU A 124 15.89 -14.71 -2.67
C LEU A 124 17.40 -14.84 -2.83
N SER A 125 17.93 -14.39 -3.96
CA SER A 125 19.38 -14.25 -4.12
C SER A 125 19.90 -13.02 -3.37
N ASN A 126 21.21 -12.95 -3.14
CA ASN A 126 21.84 -11.75 -2.57
C ASN A 126 21.48 -10.49 -3.36
N LEU A 127 21.47 -10.56 -4.70
CA LEU A 127 21.12 -9.44 -5.56
C LEU A 127 19.65 -9.00 -5.38
N ASP A 128 18.72 -9.94 -5.20
CA ASP A 128 17.31 -9.62 -4.95
C ASP A 128 17.15 -8.87 -3.62
N MET A 129 17.87 -9.32 -2.58
CA MET A 129 17.89 -8.69 -1.27
C MET A 129 18.52 -7.29 -1.32
N GLU A 130 19.68 -7.14 -1.98
CA GLU A 130 20.38 -5.86 -2.14
C GLU A 130 19.48 -4.82 -2.82
N ARG A 131 18.79 -5.22 -3.89
CA ARG A 131 17.85 -4.34 -4.62
C ARG A 131 16.66 -3.91 -3.75
N ALA A 132 16.05 -4.85 -3.02
CA ALA A 132 14.94 -4.54 -2.13
C ALA A 132 15.36 -3.57 -1.02
N ILE A 133 16.51 -3.80 -0.38
CA ILE A 133 17.06 -2.92 0.66
C ILE A 133 17.38 -1.53 0.08
N TYR A 134 18.00 -1.49 -1.11
CA TYR A 134 18.32 -0.22 -1.78
C TYR A 134 17.07 0.61 -2.05
N LYS A 135 16.02 0.02 -2.66
CA LYS A 135 14.77 0.73 -2.95
C LYS A 135 14.07 1.18 -1.67
N MET A 136 14.02 0.34 -0.63
CA MET A 136 13.47 0.73 0.66
C MET A 136 14.20 1.97 1.23
N GLY A 137 15.54 2.01 1.13
CA GLY A 137 16.33 3.17 1.53
C GLY A 137 16.06 4.42 0.69
N GLN A 138 15.85 4.29 -0.62
CA GLN A 138 15.49 5.40 -1.51
C GLN A 138 14.12 5.98 -1.17
N GLU A 139 13.12 5.12 -0.98
CA GLU A 139 11.76 5.53 -0.64
C GLU A 139 11.71 6.17 0.75
N TYR A 140 12.41 5.60 1.73
CA TYR A 140 12.52 6.19 3.07
C TYR A 140 13.16 7.59 3.05
N ARG A 141 14.27 7.76 2.33
CA ARG A 141 14.92 9.07 2.17
C ARG A 141 14.05 10.05 1.40
N SER A 142 13.31 9.59 0.40
CA SER A 142 12.38 10.43 -0.36
C SER A 142 11.24 10.93 0.52
N GLY A 143 10.69 10.07 1.38
CA GLY A 143 9.72 10.46 2.42
C GLY A 143 10.31 11.47 3.40
N LEU A 144 11.50 11.22 3.95
CA LEU A 144 12.17 12.17 4.86
C LEU A 144 12.51 13.52 4.21
N ASN A 145 12.85 13.52 2.93
CA ASN A 145 13.13 14.74 2.18
C ASN A 145 11.86 15.55 1.91
N GLN A 146 10.70 14.90 1.73
CA GLN A 146 9.40 15.57 1.64
C GLN A 146 8.95 16.16 2.99
N GLU A 147 9.37 15.56 4.10
CA GLU A 147 9.12 16.06 5.46
C GLU A 147 10.19 17.04 6.00
N GLY A 148 11.25 17.33 5.23
CA GLY A 148 12.24 18.35 5.57
C GLY A 148 13.27 17.96 6.65
N TYR A 149 13.45 16.66 6.93
CA TYR A 149 14.35 16.19 8.01
C TYR A 149 15.82 16.02 7.61
N LEU A 150 16.15 16.12 6.33
CA LEU A 150 17.52 15.99 5.84
C LEU A 150 17.90 17.22 4.98
N HIS A 151 18.44 18.22 5.66
CA HIS A 151 19.26 19.28 5.09
C HIS A 151 20.70 19.12 5.58
#